data_AF-A0A2A4UBY3-F1
#
_entry.id   AF-A0A2A4UBY3-F1
#
_cell.length_a   1.000
_cell.length_b   1.000
_cell.length_c   1.000
_cell.angle_alpha   90.00
_cell.angle_beta   90.00
_cell.angle_gamma   90.00
#
_symmetry.space_group_name_H-M   'P 1'
#
loop_
_entity.id
_entity.type
_entity.pdbx_description
1 polymer ?
#
loop_
_entity_poly.entity_id
_entity_poly.type
_entity_poly.pdbx_seq_one_letter_code
_entity_poly.pdbx_strand_id
1 'polypeptide(L)'
;MEEYVTKLSKLLERNPQGVESINLDYYFDSVNERNFLEILGNNDLWNKVFYKVEKHYNSNKFLAPHDESVCDNIFKLIVAIQNTEDKQQKVLLLLLIVYLDDTLLLTQHLIHKGFFTNVLDKIFSILGNINLNASISTSDLHWESEMFKKYQSGIKNNNIVDIYGFIFAYERGYNFIPDSFINVCMLSLSQLSTKKATELLENKNNVLLMRQLIIGLPNEIKLQLANCSNNQLLKFEALREVVYFQRTARSLSYKEQGFISDIILSFSDDDIFWAQFLTFYLEYPSRAPLLFQPLGNVLNQLNEKHWRTFASKVHISKYNDPDSKQALNIFFNDIQDEKASTMVSKMVFQEWEIFIDNHSGFLNNILTTDVIDIVIYHIINNLSKKEVESTLMANLDIIHEINNRWFKSELEQTALFYKSMSKIFVYGMAIEKHSLNKFKKLILVTLNECTACNKGGHQYENNTCDLFNKYILKNI
;
A
#
# COMPACT_ATOMS: atom_id res chain seq x y z
N MET A 1 -0.21 -20.80 17.77
CA MET A 1 0.84 -20.28 16.86
C MET A 1 1.88 -19.48 17.64
N GLU A 2 1.50 -18.47 18.43
CA GLU A 2 2.45 -17.71 19.28
C GLU A 2 3.26 -18.57 20.26
N GLU A 3 2.62 -19.58 20.88
CA GLU A 3 3.31 -20.53 21.77
C GLU A 3 4.35 -21.38 21.02
N TYR A 4 4.02 -21.85 19.82
CA TYR A 4 4.94 -22.57 18.94
C TYR A 4 6.15 -21.70 18.58
N VAL A 5 5.91 -20.46 18.14
CA VAL A 5 6.96 -19.48 17.83
C VAL A 5 7.88 -19.26 19.03
N THR A 6 7.30 -19.05 20.22
CA THR A 6 8.06 -18.83 21.45
C THR A 6 8.93 -20.03 21.80
N LYS A 7 8.40 -21.26 21.68
CA LYS A 7 9.17 -22.48 21.94
C LYS A 7 10.24 -22.71 20.89
N LEU A 8 9.94 -22.54 19.60
CA LEU A 8 10.92 -22.69 18.52
C LEU A 8 12.08 -21.71 18.70
N SER A 9 11.82 -20.43 19.02
CA SER A 9 12.87 -19.46 19.32
C SER A 9 13.78 -19.93 20.47
N LYS A 10 13.19 -20.39 21.59
CA LYS A 10 13.96 -20.94 22.72
C LYS A 10 14.76 -22.19 22.35
N LEU A 11 14.23 -23.05 21.47
CA LEU A 11 14.95 -24.23 20.99
C LEU A 11 16.15 -23.84 20.13
N LEU A 12 16.00 -22.87 19.25
CA LEU A 12 17.08 -22.37 18.37
C LEU A 12 18.21 -21.66 19.14
N GLU A 13 17.95 -21.22 20.37
CA GLU A 13 18.96 -20.69 21.31
C GLU A 13 19.76 -21.80 22.02
N ARG A 14 19.26 -23.05 22.06
CA ARG A 14 19.97 -24.16 22.71
C ARG A 14 21.25 -24.50 21.92
N ASN A 15 22.35 -24.68 22.63
CA ASN A 15 23.58 -25.17 22.02
C ASN A 15 23.41 -26.65 21.63
N PRO A 16 23.82 -27.05 20.42
CA PRO A 16 23.68 -28.44 19.94
C PRO A 16 24.61 -29.45 20.63
N GLN A 17 25.40 -29.03 21.61
CA GLN A 17 26.33 -29.93 22.31
C GLN A 17 25.56 -30.95 23.15
N GLY A 18 25.72 -32.24 22.83
CA GLY A 18 25.18 -33.36 23.61
C GLY A 18 23.90 -33.99 23.05
N VAL A 19 23.45 -33.58 21.86
CA VAL A 19 22.29 -34.21 21.20
C VAL A 19 22.76 -35.31 20.25
N GLU A 20 22.36 -36.55 20.52
CA GLU A 20 22.52 -37.64 19.55
C GLU A 20 21.79 -37.27 18.25
N SER A 21 22.53 -37.30 17.13
CA SER A 21 21.97 -37.06 15.81
C SER A 21 20.88 -38.08 15.53
N ILE A 22 19.63 -37.63 15.44
CA ILE A 22 18.60 -38.44 14.78
C ILE A 22 19.06 -38.64 13.34
N ASN A 23 19.12 -39.90 12.91
CA ASN A 23 19.54 -40.22 11.56
C ASN A 23 18.42 -39.84 10.57
N LEU A 24 18.76 -39.00 9.58
CA LEU A 24 17.86 -38.55 8.52
C LEU A 24 17.62 -39.62 7.44
N ASP A 25 18.25 -40.80 7.54
CA ASP A 25 18.10 -41.90 6.59
C ASP A 25 16.64 -42.21 6.25
N TYR A 26 15.75 -42.33 7.23
CA TYR A 26 14.34 -42.62 6.97
C TYR A 26 13.63 -41.51 6.18
N TYR A 27 13.98 -40.25 6.45
CA TYR A 27 13.49 -39.13 5.67
C TYR A 27 13.99 -39.22 4.23
N PHE A 28 15.30 -39.45 4.03
CA PHE A 28 15.87 -39.56 2.69
C PHE A 28 15.29 -40.75 1.94
N ASP A 29 15.08 -41.90 2.57
CA ASP A 29 14.39 -43.05 1.98
C ASP A 29 12.98 -42.67 1.54
N SER A 30 12.22 -42.00 2.42
CA SER A 30 10.83 -41.57 2.13
C SER A 30 10.74 -40.58 0.97
N VAL A 31 11.74 -39.70 0.83
CA VAL A 31 11.80 -38.74 -0.28
C VAL A 31 12.32 -39.41 -1.55
N ASN A 32 13.38 -40.22 -1.48
CA ASN A 32 14.02 -40.89 -2.63
C ASN A 32 13.17 -42.02 -3.23
N GLU A 33 12.27 -42.63 -2.44
CA GLU A 33 11.20 -43.50 -2.96
C GLU A 33 10.35 -42.80 -4.04
N ARG A 34 10.41 -41.47 -4.12
CA ARG A 34 9.61 -40.63 -5.02
C ARG A 34 10.49 -39.57 -5.68
N ASN A 35 10.05 -38.97 -6.78
CA ASN A 35 10.80 -37.87 -7.38
C ASN A 35 10.58 -36.58 -6.56
N PHE A 36 11.65 -35.91 -6.12
CA PHE A 36 11.59 -34.64 -5.38
C PHE A 36 10.70 -33.59 -6.05
N LEU A 37 10.80 -33.46 -7.39
CA LEU A 37 9.99 -32.51 -8.15
C LEU A 37 8.51 -32.91 -8.21
N GLU A 38 8.23 -34.21 -8.16
CA GLU A 38 6.86 -34.73 -8.14
C GLU A 38 6.21 -34.49 -6.76
N ILE A 39 6.98 -34.65 -5.68
CA ILE A 39 6.50 -34.30 -4.32
C ILE A 39 6.17 -32.81 -4.24
N LEU A 40 7.06 -31.94 -4.75
CA LEU A 40 6.84 -30.49 -4.76
C LEU A 40 5.54 -30.10 -5.49
N GLY A 41 5.21 -30.78 -6.59
CA GLY A 41 4.03 -30.48 -7.39
C GLY A 41 2.73 -31.13 -6.91
N ASN A 42 2.74 -31.89 -5.80
CA ASN A 42 1.59 -32.71 -5.40
C ASN A 42 1.38 -32.73 -3.87
N ASN A 43 0.36 -31.99 -3.41
CA ASN A 43 -0.02 -31.89 -2.00
C ASN A 43 -0.34 -33.25 -1.34
N ASP A 44 -0.91 -34.21 -2.07
CA ASP A 44 -1.20 -35.54 -1.52
C ASP A 44 0.08 -36.35 -1.26
N LEU A 45 1.07 -36.22 -2.16
CA LEU A 45 2.38 -36.85 -1.96
C LEU A 45 3.12 -36.17 -0.81
N TRP A 46 3.05 -34.85 -0.73
CA TRP A 46 3.59 -34.05 0.37
C TRP A 46 3.07 -34.55 1.72
N ASN A 47 1.75 -34.59 1.89
CA ASN A 47 1.09 -35.05 3.12
C ASN A 47 1.46 -36.51 3.47
N LYS A 48 1.55 -37.39 2.47
CA LYS A 48 1.95 -38.80 2.68
C LYS A 48 3.39 -38.93 3.19
N VAL A 49 4.33 -38.15 2.67
CA VAL A 49 5.73 -38.16 3.12
C VAL A 49 5.80 -37.68 4.57
N PHE A 50 5.18 -36.54 4.89
CA PHE A 50 5.28 -36.00 6.25
C PHE A 50 4.51 -36.79 7.30
N TYR A 51 3.40 -37.45 6.94
CA TYR A 51 2.76 -38.40 7.84
C TYR A 51 3.70 -39.56 8.25
N LYS A 52 4.50 -40.09 7.30
CA LYS A 52 5.52 -41.11 7.61
C LYS A 52 6.61 -40.55 8.55
N VAL A 53 7.09 -39.33 8.27
CA VAL A 53 8.12 -38.64 9.06
C VAL A 53 7.63 -38.38 10.49
N GLU A 54 6.42 -37.84 10.66
CA GLU A 54 5.81 -37.59 11.97
C GLU A 54 5.73 -38.86 12.81
N LYS A 55 5.29 -39.97 12.19
CA LYS A 55 5.16 -41.26 12.86
C LYS A 55 6.52 -41.86 13.24
N HIS A 56 7.52 -41.76 12.37
CA HIS A 56 8.83 -42.37 12.61
C HIS A 56 9.63 -41.60 13.66
N TYR A 57 9.61 -40.26 13.60
CA TYR A 57 10.38 -39.41 14.49
C TYR A 57 9.60 -38.93 15.72
N ASN A 58 8.33 -39.33 15.88
CA ASN A 58 7.42 -38.84 16.92
C ASN A 58 7.48 -37.31 17.08
N SER A 59 7.35 -36.61 15.95
CA SER A 59 7.71 -35.19 15.80
C SER A 59 6.58 -34.33 15.22
N ASN A 60 5.33 -34.67 15.55
CA ASN A 60 4.17 -33.91 15.06
C ASN A 60 4.30 -32.42 15.43
N LYS A 61 4.44 -31.57 14.42
CA LYS A 61 4.76 -30.15 14.64
C LYS A 61 3.64 -29.40 15.37
N PHE A 62 2.39 -29.84 15.19
CA PHE A 62 1.22 -29.23 15.81
C PHE A 62 1.08 -29.60 17.29
N LEU A 63 1.71 -30.70 17.73
CA LEU A 63 1.73 -31.13 19.14
C LEU A 63 2.93 -30.57 19.93
N ALA A 64 3.96 -30.07 19.24
CA ALA A 64 5.14 -29.48 19.88
C ALA A 64 4.84 -28.38 20.93
N PRO A 65 3.82 -27.51 20.77
CA PRO A 65 3.46 -26.54 21.80
C PRO A 65 3.03 -27.17 23.12
N HIS A 66 2.66 -28.45 23.17
CA HIS A 66 2.06 -29.07 24.36
C HIS A 66 2.87 -30.25 24.93
N ASP A 67 3.90 -30.70 24.22
CA ASP A 67 4.72 -31.87 24.62
C ASP A 67 6.22 -31.56 24.51
N GLU A 68 6.94 -31.68 25.63
CA GLU A 68 8.40 -31.45 25.70
C GLU A 68 9.19 -32.54 24.96
N SER A 69 8.70 -33.79 24.94
CA SER A 69 9.35 -34.88 24.21
C SER A 69 9.31 -34.64 22.71
N VAL A 70 8.17 -34.15 22.20
CA VAL A 70 8.03 -33.76 20.79
C VAL A 70 8.94 -32.58 20.45
N CYS A 71 9.05 -31.58 21.35
CA CYS A 71 10.00 -30.48 21.21
C CYS A 71 11.45 -30.97 21.07
N ASP A 72 11.87 -31.91 21.91
CA ASP A 72 13.23 -32.46 21.88
C ASP A 72 13.50 -33.26 20.60
N ASN A 73 12.50 -33.96 20.06
CA ASN A 73 12.61 -34.65 18.77
C ASN A 73 12.73 -33.66 17.59
N ILE A 74 11.96 -32.57 17.60
CA ILE A 74 12.10 -31.50 16.61
C ILE A 74 13.48 -30.84 16.71
N PHE A 75 13.96 -30.58 17.92
CA PHE A 75 15.30 -30.02 18.13
C PHE A 75 16.39 -30.94 17.56
N LYS A 76 16.30 -32.25 17.82
CA LYS A 76 17.19 -33.26 17.23
C LYS A 76 17.16 -33.24 15.69
N LEU A 77 15.98 -33.13 15.08
CA LEU A 77 15.85 -33.01 13.62
C LEU A 77 16.52 -31.73 13.10
N ILE A 78 16.34 -30.59 13.79
CA ILE A 78 16.99 -29.33 13.43
C ILE A 78 18.52 -29.46 13.49
N VAL A 79 19.07 -30.07 14.55
CA VAL A 79 20.51 -30.32 14.67
C VAL A 79 21.02 -31.24 13.55
N ALA A 80 20.26 -32.29 13.20
CA ALA A 80 20.61 -33.18 12.09
C ALA A 80 20.61 -32.45 10.73
N ILE A 81 19.62 -31.58 10.49
CA ILE A 81 19.57 -30.72 9.29
C ILE A 81 20.81 -29.82 9.26
N GLN A 82 21.14 -29.15 10.36
CA GLN A 82 22.29 -28.25 10.45
C GLN A 82 23.62 -28.94 10.11
N ASN A 83 23.80 -30.16 10.60
CA ASN A 83 25.02 -30.93 10.44
C ASN A 83 25.12 -31.69 9.10
N THR A 84 24.09 -31.63 8.25
CA THR A 84 24.15 -32.26 6.93
C THR A 84 25.12 -31.50 6.05
N GLU A 85 26.17 -32.17 5.55
CA GLU A 85 27.18 -31.54 4.69
C GLU A 85 26.90 -31.74 3.19
N ASP A 86 26.36 -32.89 2.81
CA ASP A 86 26.15 -33.27 1.41
C ASP A 86 25.18 -32.33 0.68
N LYS A 87 25.60 -31.85 -0.49
CA LYS A 87 24.85 -30.86 -1.27
C LYS A 87 23.51 -31.42 -1.76
N GLN A 88 23.44 -32.68 -2.15
CA GLN A 88 22.20 -33.27 -2.67
C GLN A 88 21.19 -33.49 -1.54
N GLN A 89 21.65 -34.02 -0.42
CA GLN A 89 20.86 -34.17 0.80
C GLN A 89 20.30 -32.83 1.28
N LYS A 90 21.10 -31.76 1.30
CA LYS A 90 20.63 -30.41 1.64
C LYS A 90 19.47 -29.91 0.78
N VAL A 91 19.47 -30.22 -0.52
CA VAL A 91 18.37 -29.87 -1.43
C VAL A 91 17.10 -30.64 -1.06
N LEU A 92 17.23 -31.93 -0.76
CA LEU A 92 16.10 -32.75 -0.32
C LEU A 92 15.51 -32.25 0.99
N LEU A 93 16.34 -31.75 1.92
CA LEU A 93 15.90 -31.23 3.22
C LEU A 93 15.08 -29.93 3.14
N LEU A 94 15.02 -29.25 1.99
CA LEU A 94 14.19 -28.05 1.82
C LEU A 94 12.71 -28.31 2.14
N LEU A 95 12.18 -29.48 1.74
CA LEU A 95 10.80 -29.86 2.06
C LEU A 95 10.60 -30.02 3.57
N LEU A 96 11.55 -30.67 4.25
CA LEU A 96 11.49 -30.85 5.71
C LEU A 96 11.60 -29.53 6.45
N ILE A 97 12.45 -28.61 5.98
CA ILE A 97 12.54 -27.26 6.54
C ILE A 97 11.20 -26.53 6.40
N VAL A 98 10.58 -26.56 5.21
CA VAL A 98 9.26 -25.94 4.98
C VAL A 98 8.19 -26.55 5.89
N TYR A 99 8.21 -27.87 6.08
CA TYR A 99 7.28 -28.54 6.98
C TYR A 99 7.50 -28.10 8.44
N LEU A 100 8.77 -27.98 8.88
CA LEU A 100 9.12 -27.58 10.25
C LEU A 100 9.04 -26.07 10.50
N ASP A 101 8.90 -25.23 9.48
CA ASP A 101 9.09 -23.79 9.59
C ASP A 101 7.95 -22.97 9.01
N ASP A 102 6.80 -23.00 9.68
CA ASP A 102 5.62 -22.22 9.28
C ASP A 102 5.83 -20.70 9.45
N THR A 103 6.90 -20.25 10.13
CA THR A 103 7.12 -18.84 10.50
C THR A 103 8.41 -18.22 9.93
N LEU A 104 9.18 -18.98 9.14
CA LEU A 104 10.49 -18.60 8.58
C LEU A 104 11.62 -18.41 9.63
N LEU A 105 11.39 -18.76 10.90
CA LEU A 105 12.38 -18.60 11.97
C LEU A 105 13.51 -19.62 11.86
N LEU A 106 13.18 -20.88 11.58
CA LEU A 106 14.20 -21.92 11.38
C LEU A 106 15.03 -21.60 10.13
N THR A 107 14.40 -21.12 9.07
CA THR A 107 15.05 -20.71 7.82
C THR A 107 16.05 -19.60 8.07
N GLN A 108 15.65 -18.55 8.81
CA GLN A 108 16.59 -17.50 9.23
C GLN A 108 17.76 -18.06 10.02
N HIS A 109 17.51 -18.93 10.99
CA HIS A 109 18.59 -19.56 11.76
C HIS A 109 19.55 -20.37 10.86
N LEU A 110 19.02 -21.17 9.95
CA LEU A 110 19.81 -21.97 9.00
C LEU A 110 20.61 -21.10 8.01
N ILE A 111 20.09 -19.93 7.61
CA ILE A 111 20.83 -18.94 6.83
C ILE A 111 22.05 -18.45 7.62
N HIS A 112 21.87 -18.07 8.90
CA HIS A 112 22.99 -17.61 9.76
C HIS A 112 24.03 -18.70 10.00
N LYS A 113 23.63 -19.97 10.02
CA LYS A 113 24.54 -21.13 10.10
C LYS A 113 25.21 -21.49 8.78
N GLY A 114 24.89 -20.80 7.68
CA GLY A 114 25.46 -21.06 6.36
C GLY A 114 24.96 -22.36 5.71
N PHE A 115 23.82 -22.90 6.15
CA PHE A 115 23.27 -24.16 5.63
C PHE A 115 23.06 -24.08 4.10
N PHE A 116 22.45 -22.99 3.65
CA PHE A 116 22.03 -22.81 2.25
C PHE A 116 23.15 -22.44 1.28
N THR A 117 24.33 -22.01 1.75
CA THR A 117 25.40 -21.43 0.91
C THR A 117 25.78 -22.31 -0.29
N ASN A 118 25.91 -23.62 -0.07
CA ASN A 118 26.35 -24.56 -1.12
C ASN A 118 25.20 -25.06 -2.02
N VAL A 119 23.94 -24.76 -1.68
CA VAL A 119 22.74 -25.12 -2.44
C VAL A 119 22.08 -23.93 -3.15
N LEU A 120 22.62 -22.72 -2.99
CA LEU A 120 22.07 -21.49 -3.60
C LEU A 120 21.85 -21.60 -5.11
N ASP A 121 22.78 -22.18 -5.86
CA ASP A 121 22.63 -22.35 -7.32
C ASP A 121 21.46 -23.26 -7.67
N LYS A 122 21.21 -24.28 -6.85
CA LYS A 122 20.09 -25.19 -7.05
C LYS A 122 18.78 -24.51 -6.70
N ILE A 123 18.74 -23.72 -5.62
CA ILE A 123 17.59 -22.89 -5.26
C ILE A 123 17.27 -21.90 -6.39
N PHE A 124 18.26 -21.19 -6.90
CA PHE A 124 18.10 -20.26 -8.03
C PHE A 124 17.53 -20.98 -9.27
N SER A 125 18.07 -22.16 -9.61
CA SER A 125 17.56 -22.96 -10.73
C SER A 125 16.12 -23.46 -10.52
N ILE A 126 15.77 -23.90 -9.31
CA ILE A 126 14.40 -24.35 -8.98
C ILE A 126 13.43 -23.18 -9.15
N LEU A 127 13.72 -22.04 -8.53
CA LEU A 127 12.89 -20.83 -8.61
C LEU A 127 12.80 -20.30 -10.05
N GLY A 128 13.90 -20.36 -10.82
CA GLY A 128 13.94 -19.94 -12.22
C GLY A 128 12.96 -20.70 -13.11
N ASN A 129 12.74 -21.99 -12.80
CA ASN A 129 11.85 -22.89 -13.53
C ASN A 129 10.38 -22.77 -13.12
N ILE A 130 10.05 -22.02 -12.07
CA ILE A 130 8.66 -21.80 -11.67
C ILE A 130 8.00 -20.91 -12.72
N ASN A 131 6.87 -21.39 -13.25
CA ASN A 131 6.01 -20.63 -14.13
C ASN A 131 4.58 -20.64 -13.58
N LEU A 132 4.01 -19.44 -13.42
CA LEU A 132 2.63 -19.26 -12.98
C LEU A 132 1.84 -18.66 -14.12
N ASN A 133 1.03 -19.46 -14.80
CA ASN A 133 0.12 -18.93 -15.81
C ASN A 133 -1.26 -18.76 -15.19
N ALA A 134 -1.73 -17.52 -15.09
CA ALA A 134 -3.15 -17.29 -14.87
C ALA A 134 -3.91 -17.80 -16.09
N SER A 135 -4.93 -18.61 -15.86
CA SER A 135 -5.90 -19.00 -16.87
C SER A 135 -7.29 -18.74 -16.32
N ILE A 136 -8.19 -18.29 -17.19
CA ILE A 136 -9.59 -18.11 -16.86
C ILE A 136 -10.37 -19.13 -17.67
N SER A 137 -11.20 -19.92 -16.99
CA SER A 137 -12.03 -20.98 -17.59
C SER A 137 -13.46 -20.51 -17.89
N THR A 138 -13.66 -19.22 -18.12
CA THR A 138 -14.98 -18.64 -18.42
C THR A 138 -15.14 -18.32 -19.90
N SER A 139 -16.39 -18.18 -20.36
CA SER A 139 -16.66 -17.82 -21.75
C SER A 139 -16.15 -16.41 -22.09
N ASP A 140 -15.89 -16.15 -23.38
CA ASP A 140 -15.33 -14.88 -23.88
C ASP A 140 -16.19 -13.63 -23.57
N LEU A 141 -17.47 -13.82 -23.21
CA LEU A 141 -18.45 -12.76 -22.97
C LEU A 141 -18.56 -12.34 -21.50
N HIS A 142 -17.81 -12.97 -20.59
CA HIS A 142 -17.81 -12.61 -19.17
C HIS A 142 -16.86 -11.44 -18.87
N TRP A 143 -17.21 -10.64 -17.87
CA TRP A 143 -16.42 -9.48 -17.44
C TRP A 143 -15.02 -9.89 -16.95
N GLU A 144 -14.86 -11.10 -16.38
CA GLU A 144 -13.56 -11.65 -15.99
C GLU A 144 -12.63 -11.86 -17.21
N SER A 145 -13.19 -12.33 -18.33
CA SER A 145 -12.46 -12.51 -19.59
C SER A 145 -12.00 -11.17 -20.18
N GLU A 146 -12.84 -10.14 -20.09
CA GLU A 146 -12.47 -8.78 -20.50
C GLU A 146 -11.35 -8.22 -19.61
N MET A 147 -11.46 -8.36 -18.28
CA MET A 147 -10.42 -7.90 -17.35
C MET A 147 -9.09 -8.62 -17.57
N PHE A 148 -9.12 -9.91 -17.89
CA PHE A 148 -7.90 -10.65 -18.19
C PHE A 148 -7.28 -10.26 -19.54
N LYS A 149 -8.10 -9.97 -20.55
CA LYS A 149 -7.61 -9.39 -21.82
C LYS A 149 -6.96 -8.03 -21.57
N LYS A 150 -7.55 -7.18 -20.73
CA LYS A 150 -6.95 -5.91 -20.29
C LYS A 150 -5.65 -6.14 -19.53
N TYR A 151 -5.59 -7.10 -18.60
CA TYR A 151 -4.37 -7.48 -17.92
C TYR A 151 -3.26 -7.89 -18.89
N GLN A 152 -3.53 -8.78 -19.84
CA GLN A 152 -2.55 -9.23 -20.84
C GLN A 152 -2.05 -8.07 -21.71
N SER A 153 -2.95 -7.18 -22.13
CA SER A 153 -2.60 -5.95 -22.85
C SER A 153 -1.76 -5.01 -21.96
N GLY A 154 -2.15 -4.85 -20.70
CA GLY A 154 -1.46 -4.05 -19.71
C GLY A 154 -0.03 -4.52 -19.46
N ILE A 155 0.20 -5.83 -19.35
CA ILE A 155 1.55 -6.40 -19.23
C ILE A 155 2.40 -6.08 -20.47
N LYS A 156 1.84 -6.16 -21.67
CA LYS A 156 2.56 -5.84 -22.92
C LYS A 156 2.90 -4.34 -23.04
N ASN A 157 2.01 -3.49 -22.56
CA ASN A 157 2.13 -2.04 -22.67
C ASN A 157 2.68 -1.38 -21.40
N ASN A 158 3.07 -2.16 -20.39
CA ASN A 158 3.46 -1.69 -19.07
C ASN A 158 2.43 -0.73 -18.43
N ASN A 159 1.14 -1.00 -18.61
CA ASN A 159 0.05 -0.18 -18.06
C ASN A 159 -0.39 -0.73 -16.70
N ILE A 160 0.07 -0.10 -15.62
CA ILE A 160 -0.23 -0.54 -14.25
C ILE A 160 -1.73 -0.44 -13.91
N VAL A 161 -2.47 0.52 -14.48
CA VAL A 161 -3.91 0.66 -14.20
C VAL A 161 -4.67 -0.58 -14.69
N ASP A 162 -4.38 -1.04 -15.91
CA ASP A 162 -5.00 -2.24 -16.49
C ASP A 162 -4.56 -3.51 -15.75
N ILE A 163 -3.27 -3.61 -15.41
CA ILE A 163 -2.70 -4.75 -14.69
C ILE A 163 -3.41 -4.91 -13.33
N TYR A 164 -3.45 -3.84 -12.54
CA TYR A 164 -3.91 -3.93 -11.16
C TYR A 164 -5.43 -3.91 -11.01
N GLY A 165 -6.17 -3.43 -12.01
CA GLY A 165 -7.60 -3.69 -12.10
C GLY A 165 -7.92 -5.18 -12.00
N PHE A 166 -7.19 -6.01 -12.77
CA PHE A 166 -7.32 -7.47 -12.71
C PHE A 166 -6.76 -8.09 -11.41
N ILE A 167 -5.56 -7.68 -10.97
CA ILE A 167 -4.94 -8.24 -9.76
C ILE A 167 -5.86 -8.08 -8.54
N PHE A 168 -6.49 -6.91 -8.36
CA PHE A 168 -7.44 -6.72 -7.25
C PHE A 168 -8.66 -7.65 -7.32
N ALA A 169 -9.21 -7.86 -8.51
CA ALA A 169 -10.31 -8.79 -8.68
C ALA A 169 -9.87 -10.23 -8.38
N TYR A 170 -8.67 -10.61 -8.84
CA TYR A 170 -8.07 -11.92 -8.60
C TYR A 170 -7.83 -12.20 -7.10
N GLU A 171 -7.31 -11.22 -6.35
CA GLU A 171 -7.08 -11.31 -4.91
C GLU A 171 -8.37 -11.47 -4.10
N ARG A 172 -9.43 -10.73 -4.45
CA ARG A 172 -10.73 -10.81 -3.77
C ARG A 172 -11.37 -12.20 -3.88
N GLY A 173 -11.02 -12.96 -4.91
CA GLY A 173 -11.44 -14.35 -5.08
C GLY A 173 -10.68 -15.36 -4.21
N TYR A 174 -9.81 -14.94 -3.29
CA TYR A 174 -8.94 -15.80 -2.48
C TYR A 174 -8.00 -16.70 -3.31
N ASN A 175 -7.74 -16.33 -4.57
CA ASN A 175 -6.95 -17.14 -5.50
C ASN A 175 -5.43 -16.98 -5.32
N PHE A 176 -5.00 -16.26 -4.28
CA PHE A 176 -3.59 -16.02 -3.98
C PHE A 176 -3.23 -16.55 -2.61
N ILE A 177 -2.56 -17.71 -2.58
CA ILE A 177 -2.04 -18.34 -1.36
C ILE A 177 -0.50 -18.35 -1.46
N PRO A 178 0.22 -17.71 -0.52
CA PRO A 178 1.67 -17.79 -0.46
C PRO A 178 2.13 -19.24 -0.35
N ASP A 179 3.13 -19.59 -1.15
CA ASP A 179 3.73 -20.92 -1.14
C ASP A 179 4.93 -20.91 -0.19
N SER A 180 4.85 -21.70 0.88
CA SER A 180 5.89 -21.75 1.91
C SER A 180 7.24 -22.22 1.37
N PHE A 181 7.27 -23.10 0.36
CA PHE A 181 8.51 -23.54 -0.26
C PHE A 181 9.16 -22.41 -1.06
N ILE A 182 8.36 -21.66 -1.83
CA ILE A 182 8.84 -20.47 -2.52
C ILE A 182 9.38 -19.45 -1.51
N ASN A 183 8.67 -19.21 -0.40
CA ASN A 183 9.09 -18.26 0.63
C ASN A 183 10.44 -18.63 1.26
N VAL A 184 10.64 -19.91 1.65
CA VAL A 184 11.92 -20.38 2.20
C VAL A 184 13.06 -20.21 1.19
N CYS A 185 12.82 -20.60 -0.06
CA CYS A 185 13.80 -20.50 -1.14
C CYS A 185 14.16 -19.04 -1.45
N MET A 186 13.16 -18.16 -1.58
CA MET A 186 13.35 -16.75 -1.88
C MET A 186 13.99 -15.99 -0.72
N LEU A 187 13.66 -16.31 0.53
CA LEU A 187 14.29 -15.72 1.70
C LEU A 187 15.78 -16.09 1.75
N SER A 188 16.09 -17.37 1.55
CA SER A 188 17.46 -17.88 1.53
C SER A 188 18.28 -17.25 0.41
N LEU A 189 17.71 -17.17 -0.80
CA LEU A 189 18.38 -16.58 -1.96
C LEU A 189 18.61 -15.08 -1.77
N SER A 190 17.61 -14.34 -1.29
CA SER A 190 17.70 -12.87 -1.15
C SER A 190 18.66 -12.43 -0.05
N GLN A 191 18.74 -13.15 1.08
CA GLN A 191 19.66 -12.82 2.17
C GLN A 191 21.10 -13.20 1.88
N LEU A 192 21.35 -14.35 1.22
CA LEU A 192 22.71 -14.80 0.92
C LEU A 192 23.26 -14.24 -0.39
N SER A 193 22.40 -13.91 -1.35
CA SER A 193 22.80 -13.36 -2.65
C SER A 193 21.72 -12.47 -3.25
N THR A 194 21.61 -11.24 -2.76
CA THR A 194 20.70 -10.22 -3.31
C THR A 194 20.85 -10.08 -4.82
N LYS A 195 22.09 -10.11 -5.35
CA LYS A 195 22.35 -10.07 -6.80
C LYS A 195 21.62 -11.18 -7.57
N LYS A 196 21.70 -12.44 -7.13
CA LYS A 196 21.00 -13.55 -7.80
C LYS A 196 19.49 -13.45 -7.64
N ALA A 197 19.01 -13.04 -6.47
CA ALA A 197 17.58 -12.82 -6.26
C ALA A 197 17.03 -11.72 -7.19
N THR A 198 17.77 -10.62 -7.37
CA THR A 198 17.45 -9.56 -8.32
C THR A 198 17.49 -10.08 -9.76
N GLU A 199 18.54 -10.79 -10.16
CA GLU A 199 18.66 -11.39 -11.51
C GLU A 199 17.48 -12.32 -11.86
N LEU A 200 17.02 -13.10 -10.87
CA LEU A 200 15.86 -13.98 -11.01
C LEU A 200 14.58 -13.20 -11.33
N LEU A 201 14.39 -12.04 -10.68
CA LEU A 201 13.19 -11.21 -10.80
C LEU A 201 13.25 -10.25 -12.00
N GLU A 202 14.44 -9.77 -12.37
CA GLU A 202 14.67 -8.78 -13.42
C GLU A 202 13.97 -9.15 -14.73
N ASN A 203 14.07 -10.43 -15.13
CA ASN A 203 13.58 -10.94 -16.40
C ASN A 203 12.12 -11.43 -16.37
N LYS A 204 11.41 -11.27 -15.25
CA LYS A 204 10.02 -11.71 -15.13
C LYS A 204 9.09 -10.57 -15.53
N ASN A 205 8.18 -10.84 -16.46
CA ASN A 205 7.11 -9.90 -16.86
C ASN A 205 5.75 -10.26 -16.26
N ASN A 206 5.68 -11.32 -15.48
CA ASN A 206 4.44 -11.81 -14.87
C ASN A 206 4.32 -11.31 -13.43
N VAL A 207 3.41 -10.36 -13.20
CA VAL A 207 3.19 -9.74 -11.89
C VAL A 207 2.72 -10.74 -10.83
N LEU A 208 1.91 -11.74 -11.19
CA LEU A 208 1.47 -12.77 -10.25
C LEU A 208 2.65 -13.62 -9.77
N LEU A 209 3.55 -13.98 -10.68
CA LEU A 209 4.78 -14.70 -10.34
C LEU A 209 5.71 -13.84 -9.50
N MET A 210 5.95 -12.58 -9.89
CA MET A 210 6.78 -11.65 -9.11
C MET A 210 6.25 -11.54 -7.69
N ARG A 211 4.93 -11.37 -7.53
CA ARG A 211 4.29 -11.34 -6.22
C ARG A 211 4.52 -12.61 -5.43
N GLN A 212 4.32 -13.79 -6.03
CA GLN A 212 4.50 -15.07 -5.34
C GLN A 212 5.93 -15.21 -4.80
N LEU A 213 6.91 -14.70 -5.54
CA LEU A 213 8.31 -14.74 -5.16
C LEU A 213 8.64 -13.77 -4.01
N ILE A 214 7.90 -12.66 -3.86
CA ILE A 214 8.24 -11.63 -2.86
C ILE A 214 7.29 -11.56 -1.66
N ILE A 215 6.08 -12.15 -1.73
CA ILE A 215 5.03 -11.91 -0.72
C ILE A 215 5.47 -12.31 0.71
N GLY A 216 6.18 -13.42 0.87
CA GLY A 216 6.64 -13.92 2.17
C GLY A 216 7.95 -13.31 2.67
N LEU A 217 8.57 -12.40 1.90
CA LEU A 217 9.81 -11.75 2.32
C LEU A 217 9.55 -10.64 3.34
N PRO A 218 10.50 -10.33 4.24
CA PRO A 218 10.47 -9.11 5.04
C PRO A 218 10.42 -7.86 4.15
N ASN A 219 9.68 -6.83 4.57
CA ASN A 219 9.47 -5.61 3.79
C ASN A 219 10.78 -4.93 3.35
N GLU A 220 11.77 -4.82 4.25
CA GLU A 220 13.09 -4.27 3.90
C GLU A 220 13.75 -5.05 2.75
N ILE A 221 13.63 -6.39 2.73
CA ILE A 221 14.18 -7.23 1.66
C ILE A 221 13.40 -7.04 0.36
N LYS A 222 12.05 -6.97 0.40
CA LYS A 222 11.22 -6.69 -0.80
C LYS A 222 11.67 -5.40 -1.47
N LEU A 223 11.78 -4.33 -0.68
CA LEU A 223 12.17 -3.00 -1.14
C LEU A 223 13.62 -2.95 -1.62
N GLN A 224 14.53 -3.64 -0.94
CA GLN A 224 15.92 -3.75 -1.37
C GLN A 224 16.04 -4.44 -2.75
N LEU A 225 15.34 -5.57 -2.94
CA LEU A 225 15.35 -6.28 -4.23
C LEU A 225 14.81 -5.41 -5.36
N ALA A 226 13.72 -4.69 -5.11
CA ALA A 226 13.13 -3.74 -6.05
C ALA A 226 14.09 -2.61 -6.43
N ASN A 227 14.80 -2.02 -5.46
CA ASN A 227 15.79 -0.97 -5.74
C ASN A 227 16.99 -1.45 -6.54
N CYS A 228 17.41 -2.70 -6.34
CA CYS A 228 18.49 -3.28 -7.13
C CYS A 228 18.08 -3.66 -8.56
N SER A 229 16.78 -3.68 -8.86
CA SER A 229 16.22 -4.09 -10.15
C SER A 229 15.94 -2.90 -11.07
N ASN A 230 15.96 -3.08 -12.39
CA ASN A 230 15.40 -2.09 -13.33
C ASN A 230 13.96 -2.41 -13.74
N ASN A 231 13.40 -3.52 -13.27
CA ASN A 231 12.04 -3.94 -13.60
C ASN A 231 11.01 -3.07 -12.86
N GLN A 232 10.34 -2.18 -13.60
CA GLN A 232 9.35 -1.25 -13.05
C GLN A 232 8.15 -1.97 -12.43
N LEU A 233 7.72 -3.11 -12.98
CA LEU A 233 6.61 -3.89 -12.42
C LEU A 233 6.99 -4.51 -11.08
N LEU A 234 8.21 -5.02 -10.93
CA LEU A 234 8.72 -5.51 -9.64
C LEU A 234 8.75 -4.39 -8.61
N LYS A 235 9.29 -3.22 -9.00
CA LYS A 235 9.34 -2.04 -8.13
C LYS A 235 7.96 -1.64 -7.64
N PHE A 236 6.99 -1.58 -8.55
CA PHE A 236 5.62 -1.22 -8.21
C PHE A 236 4.97 -2.28 -7.31
N GLU A 237 5.13 -3.57 -7.61
CA GLU A 237 4.56 -4.64 -6.80
C GLU A 237 5.16 -4.70 -5.39
N ALA A 238 6.48 -4.56 -5.27
CA ALA A 238 7.15 -4.49 -3.97
C ALA A 238 6.66 -3.29 -3.15
N LEU A 239 6.50 -2.12 -3.79
CA LEU A 239 5.94 -0.95 -3.14
C LEU A 239 4.51 -1.20 -2.67
N ARG A 240 3.63 -1.70 -3.56
CA ARG A 240 2.22 -2.01 -3.27
C ARG A 240 2.09 -2.96 -2.08
N GLU A 241 2.83 -4.06 -2.06
CA GLU A 241 2.79 -5.04 -0.96
C GLU A 241 3.25 -4.44 0.39
N VAL A 242 4.08 -3.39 0.37
CA VAL A 242 4.56 -2.74 1.59
C VAL A 242 3.63 -1.64 2.07
N VAL A 243 3.03 -0.83 1.19
CA VAL A 243 2.29 0.38 1.59
C VAL A 243 0.77 0.23 1.52
N TYR A 244 0.26 -0.67 0.69
CA TYR A 244 -1.17 -0.76 0.40
C TYR A 244 -1.94 -1.51 1.49
N PHE A 245 -3.08 -0.97 1.91
CA PHE A 245 -3.93 -1.43 3.02
C PHE A 245 -3.22 -1.61 4.37
N GLN A 246 -2.03 -1.04 4.55
CA GLN A 246 -1.40 -0.97 5.87
C GLN A 246 -2.08 0.14 6.68
N ARG A 247 -2.64 -0.22 7.84
CA ARG A 247 -3.20 0.75 8.77
C ARG A 247 -2.09 1.66 9.30
N THR A 248 -2.44 2.91 9.57
CA THR A 248 -1.57 3.98 10.11
C THR A 248 -0.84 3.63 11.42
N ALA A 249 -1.19 2.53 12.08
CA ALA A 249 -0.53 2.07 13.31
C ALA A 249 0.94 1.62 13.10
N ARG A 250 1.31 1.20 11.88
CA ARG A 250 2.69 0.84 11.57
C ARG A 250 3.47 2.06 11.06
N SER A 251 4.65 2.29 11.62
CA SER A 251 5.63 3.23 11.05
C SER A 251 6.62 2.51 10.11
N LEU A 252 7.04 3.21 9.06
CA LEU A 252 8.12 2.75 8.19
C LEU A 252 9.48 2.99 8.86
N SER A 253 10.39 2.03 8.79
CA SER A 253 11.79 2.23 9.22
C SER A 253 12.48 3.28 8.34
N TYR A 254 13.55 3.92 8.84
CA TYR A 254 14.33 4.88 8.04
C TYR A 254 14.85 4.26 6.73
N LYS A 255 15.25 2.98 6.78
CA LYS A 255 15.68 2.25 5.58
C LYS A 255 14.52 2.01 4.62
N GLU A 256 13.35 1.60 5.13
CA GLU A 256 12.15 1.41 4.30
C GLU A 256 11.75 2.72 3.60
N GLN A 257 11.77 3.85 4.30
CA GLN A 257 11.47 5.16 3.72
C GLN A 257 12.46 5.56 2.63
N GLY A 258 13.75 5.35 2.86
CA GLY A 258 14.80 5.60 1.85
C GLY A 258 14.58 4.75 0.60
N PHE A 259 14.37 3.45 0.78
CA PHE A 259 14.09 2.56 -0.34
C PHE A 259 12.82 2.90 -1.11
N ILE A 260 11.74 3.27 -0.42
CA ILE A 260 10.51 3.71 -1.07
C ILE A 260 10.75 4.98 -1.89
N SER A 261 11.50 5.94 -1.33
CA SER A 261 11.83 7.19 -2.02
C SER A 261 12.63 6.93 -3.32
N ASP A 262 13.63 6.05 -3.26
CA ASP A 262 14.44 5.67 -4.43
C ASP A 262 13.58 5.00 -5.53
N ILE A 263 12.65 4.12 -5.12
CA ILE A 263 11.70 3.48 -6.05
C ILE A 263 10.82 4.53 -6.73
N ILE A 264 10.18 5.41 -5.95
CA ILE A 264 9.29 6.46 -6.48
C ILE A 264 10.06 7.40 -7.41
N LEU A 265 11.27 7.79 -7.03
CA LEU A 265 12.14 8.63 -7.87
C LEU A 265 12.40 7.97 -9.22
N SER A 266 12.68 6.66 -9.25
CA SER A 266 12.88 5.94 -10.51
C SER A 266 11.63 5.81 -11.39
N PHE A 267 10.42 5.98 -10.83
CA PHE A 267 9.20 6.05 -11.64
C PHE A 267 9.05 7.38 -12.36
N SER A 268 9.69 8.43 -11.86
CA SER A 268 9.66 9.77 -12.48
C SER A 268 10.48 9.85 -13.78
N ASP A 269 11.39 8.90 -14.02
CA ASP A 269 12.20 8.87 -15.24
C ASP A 269 11.37 8.63 -16.53
N ASP A 270 10.16 8.08 -16.39
CA ASP A 270 9.18 7.88 -17.47
C ASP A 270 7.88 8.63 -17.13
N ASP A 271 7.56 9.68 -17.89
CA ASP A 271 6.37 10.50 -17.64
C ASP A 271 5.06 9.71 -17.69
N ILE A 272 4.98 8.70 -18.57
CA ILE A 272 3.78 7.88 -18.73
C ILE A 272 3.63 7.01 -17.49
N PHE A 273 4.70 6.35 -17.08
CA PHE A 273 4.69 5.50 -15.88
C PHE A 273 4.44 6.34 -14.62
N TRP A 274 5.07 7.51 -14.49
CA TRP A 274 4.84 8.47 -13.41
C TRP A 274 3.35 8.86 -13.32
N ALA A 275 2.74 9.23 -14.45
CA ALA A 275 1.34 9.61 -14.48
C ALA A 275 0.41 8.44 -14.10
N GLN A 276 0.72 7.21 -14.52
CA GLN A 276 -0.04 6.03 -14.13
C GLN A 276 0.12 5.73 -12.63
N PHE A 277 1.34 5.85 -12.08
CA PHE A 277 1.64 5.63 -10.66
C PHE A 277 0.85 6.59 -9.79
N LEU A 278 0.86 7.88 -10.15
CA LEU A 278 0.09 8.91 -9.48
C LEU A 278 -1.41 8.66 -9.58
N THR A 279 -1.91 8.31 -10.78
CA THR A 279 -3.33 7.98 -10.97
C THR A 279 -3.76 6.86 -10.03
N PHE A 280 -2.93 5.82 -9.88
CA PHE A 280 -3.25 4.68 -9.02
C PHE A 280 -3.33 5.03 -7.54
N TYR A 281 -2.34 5.76 -7.01
CA TYR A 281 -2.27 6.04 -5.56
C TYR A 281 -3.07 7.27 -5.13
N LEU A 282 -3.31 8.22 -6.03
CA LEU A 282 -4.12 9.42 -5.73
C LEU A 282 -5.61 9.22 -5.92
N GLU A 283 -6.08 8.12 -6.54
CA GLU A 283 -7.52 7.81 -6.61
C GLU A 283 -8.12 7.57 -5.21
N TYR A 284 -7.38 6.88 -4.33
CA TYR A 284 -7.78 6.64 -2.95
C TYR A 284 -6.56 6.71 -2.00
N PRO A 285 -6.11 7.91 -1.60
CA PRO A 285 -4.94 8.10 -0.73
C PRO A 285 -4.97 7.27 0.57
N SER A 286 -6.16 7.10 1.15
CA SER A 286 -6.35 6.29 2.38
C SER A 286 -6.01 4.81 2.23
N ARG A 287 -5.87 4.29 1.02
CA ARG A 287 -5.41 2.90 0.81
C ARG A 287 -3.91 2.74 0.94
N ALA A 288 -3.13 3.82 0.91
CA ALA A 288 -1.67 3.76 1.00
C ALA A 288 -1.08 4.93 1.79
N PRO A 289 -1.53 5.21 3.02
CA PRO A 289 -1.13 6.41 3.76
C PRO A 289 0.38 6.49 3.99
N LEU A 290 1.05 5.35 4.15
CA LEU A 290 2.49 5.26 4.37
C LEU A 290 3.33 5.71 3.16
N LEU A 291 2.74 5.81 1.98
CA LEU A 291 3.43 6.25 0.76
C LEU A 291 3.68 7.76 0.75
N PHE A 292 2.80 8.53 1.40
CA PHE A 292 2.69 9.97 1.14
C PHE A 292 3.83 10.80 1.73
N GLN A 293 4.41 10.38 2.86
CA GLN A 293 5.63 11.00 3.39
C GLN A 293 6.83 10.81 2.44
N PRO A 294 7.21 9.57 2.06
CA PRO A 294 8.24 9.35 1.04
C PRO A 294 7.97 10.08 -0.28
N LEU A 295 6.72 10.09 -0.74
CA LEU A 295 6.33 10.80 -1.97
C LEU A 295 6.56 12.32 -1.88
N GLY A 296 6.27 12.93 -0.73
CA GLY A 296 6.54 14.36 -0.47
C GLY A 296 8.02 14.68 -0.53
N ASN A 297 8.85 13.84 0.11
CA ASN A 297 10.30 13.95 0.08
C ASN A 297 10.89 13.84 -1.34
N VAL A 298 10.36 12.91 -2.16
CA VAL A 298 10.80 12.74 -3.55
C VAL A 298 10.44 13.96 -4.39
N LEU A 299 9.28 14.57 -4.15
CA LEU A 299 8.83 15.74 -4.92
C LEU A 299 9.83 16.91 -4.85
N ASN A 300 10.52 17.07 -3.72
CA ASN A 300 11.57 18.09 -3.53
C ASN A 300 12.78 17.89 -4.46
N GLN A 301 12.96 16.70 -5.02
CA GLN A 301 14.04 16.35 -5.94
C GLN A 301 13.61 16.42 -7.41
N LEU A 302 12.31 16.56 -7.66
CA LEU A 302 11.74 16.59 -9.01
C LEU A 302 11.65 18.02 -9.54
N ASN A 303 11.31 18.12 -10.82
CA ASN A 303 11.15 19.39 -11.51
C ASN A 303 9.68 19.78 -11.69
N GLU A 304 9.47 21.00 -12.19
CA GLU A 304 8.16 21.59 -12.44
C GLU A 304 7.17 20.68 -13.20
N LYS A 305 7.65 19.96 -14.22
CA LYS A 305 6.81 19.07 -15.03
C LYS A 305 6.18 17.98 -14.19
N HIS A 306 6.96 17.36 -13.29
CA HIS A 306 6.47 16.32 -12.41
C HIS A 306 5.47 16.85 -11.39
N TRP A 307 5.69 18.07 -10.88
CA TRP A 307 4.77 18.75 -9.98
C TRP A 307 3.42 19.03 -10.65
N ARG A 308 3.43 19.45 -11.94
CA ARG A 308 2.20 19.62 -12.74
C ARG A 308 1.45 18.30 -12.87
N THR A 309 2.15 17.23 -13.21
CA THR A 309 1.54 15.90 -13.32
C THR A 309 0.93 15.48 -11.99
N PHE A 310 1.65 15.61 -10.88
CA PHE A 310 1.12 15.33 -9.54
C PHE A 310 -0.18 16.08 -9.27
N ALA A 311 -0.16 17.41 -9.38
CA ALA A 311 -1.32 18.24 -9.04
C ALA A 311 -2.54 17.91 -9.91
N SER A 312 -2.33 17.60 -11.20
CA SER A 312 -3.41 17.20 -12.12
C SER A 312 -4.03 15.84 -11.82
N LYS A 313 -3.39 15.02 -10.98
CA LYS A 313 -3.85 13.67 -10.61
C LYS A 313 -4.44 13.59 -9.22
N VAL A 314 -4.38 14.66 -8.43
CA VAL A 314 -5.03 14.72 -7.12
C VAL A 314 -6.54 14.60 -7.33
N HIS A 315 -7.13 13.52 -6.81
CA HIS A 315 -8.57 13.34 -6.83
C HIS A 315 -9.19 14.18 -5.70
N ILE A 316 -10.18 15.01 -6.04
CA ILE A 316 -10.91 15.83 -5.06
C ILE A 316 -12.23 15.14 -4.73
N SER A 317 -12.35 14.66 -3.50
CA SER A 317 -13.58 14.01 -3.02
C SER A 317 -14.44 14.95 -2.19
N LYS A 318 -15.77 14.91 -2.41
CA LYS A 318 -16.73 15.53 -1.48
C LYS A 318 -16.83 14.81 -0.14
N TYR A 319 -16.46 13.53 -0.12
CA TYR A 319 -16.44 12.73 1.10
C TYR A 319 -15.10 13.02 1.78
N ASN A 320 -15.14 13.88 2.79
CA ASN A 320 -13.98 14.26 3.61
C ASN A 320 -13.50 13.05 4.44
N ASP A 321 -12.86 12.11 3.76
CA ASP A 321 -12.25 10.92 4.35
C ASP A 321 -11.03 11.34 5.16
N PRO A 322 -11.06 11.20 6.51
CA PRO A 322 -9.99 11.69 7.37
C PRO A 322 -8.62 11.09 7.03
N ASP A 323 -8.60 9.82 6.62
CA ASP A 323 -7.37 9.11 6.28
C ASP A 323 -6.77 9.65 4.98
N SER A 324 -7.59 9.91 3.96
CA SER A 324 -7.13 10.52 2.70
C SER A 324 -6.63 11.94 2.92
N LYS A 325 -7.39 12.74 3.69
CA LYS A 325 -6.99 14.08 4.08
C LYS A 325 -5.66 14.08 4.84
N GLN A 326 -5.49 13.18 5.81
CA GLN A 326 -4.25 13.07 6.56
C GLN A 326 -3.07 12.69 5.66
N ALA A 327 -3.25 11.73 4.75
CA ALA A 327 -2.22 11.31 3.81
C ALA A 327 -1.76 12.48 2.91
N LEU A 328 -2.70 13.22 2.33
CA LEU A 328 -2.40 14.39 1.49
C LEU A 328 -1.72 15.52 2.28
N ASN A 329 -2.14 15.74 3.53
CA ASN A 329 -1.51 16.73 4.42
C ASN A 329 -0.07 16.35 4.78
N ILE A 330 0.19 15.07 5.10
CA ILE A 330 1.55 14.58 5.37
C ILE A 330 2.44 14.84 4.16
N PHE A 331 1.98 14.43 2.97
CA PHE A 331 2.69 14.69 1.73
C PHE A 331 3.00 16.18 1.54
N PHE A 332 1.99 17.04 1.69
CA PHE A 332 2.14 18.47 1.44
C PHE A 332 3.10 19.14 2.44
N ASN A 333 3.04 18.74 3.70
CA ASN A 333 3.92 19.27 4.76
C ASN A 333 5.38 18.85 4.59
N ASP A 334 5.64 17.72 3.90
CA ASP A 334 6.99 17.23 3.63
C ASP A 334 7.64 17.90 2.38
N ILE A 335 6.89 18.74 1.65
CA ILE A 335 7.46 19.56 0.56
C ILE A 335 8.22 20.74 1.16
N GLN A 336 9.55 20.71 1.06
CA GLN A 336 10.45 21.77 1.52
C GLN A 336 10.75 22.80 0.42
N ASP A 337 10.65 22.44 -0.85
CA ASP A 337 10.83 23.38 -1.96
C ASP A 337 9.63 24.36 -2.02
N GLU A 338 9.89 25.64 -1.74
CA GLU A 338 8.89 26.70 -1.73
C GLU A 338 8.19 26.86 -3.09
N LYS A 339 8.92 26.69 -4.22
CA LYS A 339 8.33 26.75 -5.56
C LYS A 339 7.42 25.56 -5.80
N ALA A 340 7.85 24.36 -5.41
CA ALA A 340 7.03 23.15 -5.52
C ALA A 340 5.74 23.29 -4.70
N SER A 341 5.86 23.68 -3.42
CA SER A 341 4.71 23.86 -2.52
C SER A 341 3.73 24.93 -3.03
N THR A 342 4.25 26.09 -3.45
CA THR A 342 3.43 27.17 -4.03
C THR A 342 2.69 26.71 -5.29
N MET A 343 3.37 25.98 -6.15
CA MET A 343 2.81 25.54 -7.42
C MET A 343 1.78 24.42 -7.27
N VAL A 344 2.09 23.39 -6.47
CA VAL A 344 1.18 22.29 -6.18
C VAL A 344 -0.07 22.82 -5.51
N SER A 345 0.08 23.66 -4.47
CA SER A 345 -1.07 24.25 -3.77
C SER A 345 -1.92 25.12 -4.70
N LYS A 346 -1.31 25.88 -5.62
CA LYS A 346 -2.02 26.67 -6.63
C LYS A 346 -2.85 25.80 -7.57
N MET A 347 -2.28 24.73 -8.10
CA MET A 347 -2.98 23.86 -9.05
C MET A 347 -4.10 23.07 -8.38
N VAL A 348 -3.86 22.54 -7.17
CA VAL A 348 -4.90 21.89 -6.36
C VAL A 348 -6.04 22.87 -6.04
N PHE A 349 -5.71 24.13 -5.72
CA PHE A 349 -6.71 25.19 -5.53
C PHE A 349 -7.54 25.44 -6.79
N GLN A 350 -6.92 25.52 -7.97
CA GLN A 350 -7.63 25.73 -9.24
C GLN A 350 -8.59 24.57 -9.56
N GLU A 351 -8.14 23.33 -9.39
CA GLU A 351 -9.00 22.15 -9.56
C GLU A 351 -10.13 22.12 -8.52
N TRP A 352 -9.86 22.56 -7.29
CA TRP A 352 -10.89 22.69 -6.25
C TRP A 352 -11.95 23.73 -6.62
N GLU A 353 -11.56 24.89 -7.16
CA GLU A 353 -12.54 25.89 -7.63
C GLU A 353 -13.44 25.30 -8.73
N ILE A 354 -12.84 24.64 -9.72
CA ILE A 354 -13.55 23.96 -10.81
C ILE A 354 -14.50 22.89 -10.25
N PHE A 355 -14.05 22.11 -9.26
CA PHE A 355 -14.85 21.08 -8.60
C PHE A 355 -16.08 21.67 -7.90
N ILE A 356 -15.91 22.75 -7.14
CA ILE A 356 -17.02 23.43 -6.44
C ILE A 356 -18.02 23.98 -7.45
N ASP A 357 -17.55 24.68 -8.48
CA ASP A 357 -18.43 25.32 -9.47
C ASP A 357 -19.21 24.28 -10.29
N ASN A 358 -18.56 23.19 -10.68
CA ASN A 358 -19.17 22.14 -11.51
C ASN A 358 -19.91 21.07 -10.70
N HIS A 359 -19.94 21.14 -9.36
CA HIS A 359 -20.62 20.13 -8.55
C HIS A 359 -22.11 20.04 -8.90
N SER A 360 -22.57 18.91 -9.42
CA SER A 360 -23.96 18.70 -9.83
C SER A 360 -24.80 17.91 -8.83
N GLY A 361 -24.18 17.41 -7.75
CA GLY A 361 -24.86 16.66 -6.71
C GLY A 361 -25.74 17.52 -5.81
N PHE A 362 -26.70 16.88 -5.13
CA PHE A 362 -27.46 17.51 -4.05
C PHE A 362 -26.52 17.96 -2.92
N LEU A 363 -26.65 19.21 -2.49
CA LEU A 363 -25.90 19.80 -1.38
C LEU A 363 -26.87 20.24 -0.29
N ASN A 364 -26.60 19.81 0.94
CA ASN A 364 -27.31 20.24 2.15
C ASN A 364 -26.35 20.79 3.22
N ASN A 365 -25.06 20.93 2.88
CA ASN A 365 -24.01 21.48 3.73
C ASN A 365 -22.87 22.01 2.84
N ILE A 366 -21.94 22.76 3.44
CA ILE A 366 -20.70 23.16 2.75
C ILE A 366 -19.83 21.95 2.41
N LEU A 367 -19.07 22.07 1.33
CA LEU A 367 -18.14 21.06 0.83
C LEU A 367 -16.78 21.24 1.50
N THR A 368 -16.41 20.30 2.38
CA THR A 368 -15.16 20.30 3.16
C THR A 368 -14.12 19.31 2.64
N THR A 369 -13.99 19.21 1.31
CA THR A 369 -13.18 18.23 0.54
C THR A 369 -11.87 17.78 1.21
N ASP A 370 -11.43 16.56 0.93
CA ASP A 370 -10.15 15.99 1.41
C ASP A 370 -8.91 16.89 1.19
N VAL A 371 -8.89 17.73 0.15
CA VAL A 371 -7.81 18.70 -0.13
C VAL A 371 -7.93 20.05 0.60
N ILE A 372 -8.92 20.25 1.47
CA ILE A 372 -9.28 21.58 2.00
C ILE A 372 -8.13 22.30 2.72
N ASP A 373 -7.26 21.59 3.42
CA ASP A 373 -6.15 22.20 4.15
C ASP A 373 -5.07 22.75 3.19
N ILE A 374 -4.82 22.04 2.08
CA ILE A 374 -3.91 22.49 1.00
C ILE A 374 -4.48 23.75 0.35
N VAL A 375 -5.80 23.78 0.12
CA VAL A 375 -6.50 24.93 -0.44
C VAL A 375 -6.42 26.13 0.51
N ILE A 376 -6.71 25.94 1.79
CA ILE A 376 -6.63 27.00 2.81
C ILE A 376 -5.20 27.55 2.88
N TYR A 377 -4.19 26.67 2.87
CA TYR A 377 -2.78 27.07 2.83
C TYR A 377 -2.49 27.97 1.63
N HIS A 378 -3.00 27.61 0.43
CA HIS A 378 -2.81 28.42 -0.77
C HIS A 378 -3.40 29.82 -0.60
N ILE A 379 -4.65 29.90 -0.15
CA ILE A 379 -5.36 31.18 0.02
C ILE A 379 -4.65 32.09 1.02
N ILE A 380 -4.28 31.57 2.19
CA ILE A 380 -3.68 32.36 3.27
C ILE A 380 -2.30 32.91 2.89
N ASN A 381 -1.51 32.12 2.16
CA ASN A 381 -0.10 32.43 1.93
C ASN A 381 0.19 33.03 0.55
N ASN A 382 -0.63 32.73 -0.47
CA ASN A 382 -0.32 33.09 -1.86
C ASN A 382 -1.30 34.07 -2.50
N LEU A 383 -2.52 34.23 -1.98
CA LEU A 383 -3.46 35.21 -2.51
C LEU A 383 -3.26 36.58 -1.87
N SER A 384 -3.44 37.63 -2.68
CA SER A 384 -3.43 39.00 -2.18
C SER A 384 -4.71 39.31 -1.41
N LYS A 385 -4.63 40.29 -0.51
CA LYS A 385 -5.79 40.84 0.20
C LYS A 385 -6.94 41.21 -0.75
N LYS A 386 -6.62 41.78 -1.91
CA LYS A 386 -7.61 42.23 -2.91
C LYS A 386 -8.34 41.03 -3.52
N GLU A 387 -7.63 39.96 -3.86
CA GLU A 387 -8.22 38.74 -4.42
C GLU A 387 -9.18 38.09 -3.40
N VAL A 388 -8.74 37.95 -2.15
CA VAL A 388 -9.58 37.40 -1.07
C VAL A 388 -10.82 38.26 -0.84
N GLU A 389 -10.65 39.59 -0.71
CA GLU A 389 -11.76 40.52 -0.53
C GLU A 389 -12.77 40.48 -1.67
N SER A 390 -12.29 40.47 -2.91
CA SER A 390 -13.15 40.42 -4.10
C SER A 390 -13.97 39.12 -4.16
N THR A 391 -13.37 37.99 -3.79
CA THR A 391 -14.04 36.68 -3.83
C THR A 391 -15.07 36.56 -2.72
N LEU A 392 -14.74 37.02 -1.50
CA LEU A 392 -15.69 37.05 -0.39
C LEU A 392 -16.91 37.91 -0.72
N MET A 393 -16.69 39.12 -1.26
CA MET A 393 -17.77 40.02 -1.64
C MET A 393 -18.66 39.40 -2.73
N ALA A 394 -18.06 38.89 -3.81
CA ALA A 394 -18.81 38.29 -4.91
C ALA A 394 -19.69 37.12 -4.46
N ASN A 395 -19.21 36.26 -3.55
CA ASN A 395 -20.00 35.15 -3.05
C ASN A 395 -21.09 35.59 -2.05
N LEU A 396 -20.84 36.61 -1.23
CA LEU A 396 -21.88 37.20 -0.37
C LEU A 396 -22.99 37.84 -1.20
N ASP A 397 -22.63 38.57 -2.25
CA ASP A 397 -23.60 39.19 -3.18
C ASP A 397 -24.45 38.12 -3.89
N ILE A 398 -23.86 36.99 -4.30
CA ILE A 398 -24.61 35.85 -4.87
C ILE A 398 -25.66 35.34 -3.87
N ILE A 399 -25.31 35.24 -2.59
CA ILE A 399 -26.22 34.75 -1.55
C ILE A 399 -27.32 35.77 -1.27
N HIS A 400 -27.00 37.07 -1.16
CA HIS A 400 -28.01 38.10 -0.94
C HIS A 400 -29.02 38.19 -2.08
N GLU A 401 -28.56 38.03 -3.33
CA GLU A 401 -29.41 38.04 -4.51
C GLU A 401 -30.07 36.70 -4.81
N ILE A 402 -29.85 35.66 -3.98
CA ILE A 402 -30.28 34.31 -4.34
C ILE A 402 -31.80 34.21 -4.46
N ASN A 403 -32.57 34.92 -3.63
CA ASN A 403 -34.04 34.90 -3.71
C ASN A 403 -34.58 35.75 -4.87
N ASN A 404 -33.73 36.55 -5.52
CA ASN A 404 -34.09 37.40 -6.66
C ASN A 404 -33.74 36.74 -8.01
N ARG A 405 -33.19 35.52 -8.00
CA ARG A 405 -32.82 34.76 -9.20
C ARG A 405 -33.86 33.69 -9.54
N TRP A 406 -34.03 33.42 -10.84
CA TRP A 406 -34.85 32.32 -11.32
C TRP A 406 -34.06 31.02 -11.31
N PHE A 407 -34.61 29.97 -10.68
CA PHE A 407 -34.05 28.61 -10.68
C PHE A 407 -35.05 27.63 -11.27
N LYS A 408 -34.56 26.53 -11.84
CA LYS A 408 -35.41 25.46 -12.34
C LYS A 408 -36.02 24.64 -11.20
N SER A 409 -35.38 24.64 -10.03
CA SER A 409 -35.81 23.92 -8.84
C SER A 409 -35.21 24.49 -7.55
N GLU A 410 -35.83 24.20 -6.41
CA GLU A 410 -35.27 24.52 -5.08
C GLU A 410 -33.90 23.87 -4.87
N LEU A 411 -33.68 22.64 -5.38
CA LEU A 411 -32.40 21.93 -5.28
C LEU A 411 -31.25 22.71 -5.94
N GLU A 412 -31.52 23.36 -7.08
CA GLU A 412 -30.53 24.17 -7.79
C GLU A 412 -30.20 25.45 -7.01
N GLN A 413 -31.22 26.08 -6.41
CA GLN A 413 -31.04 27.23 -5.51
C GLN A 413 -30.20 26.84 -4.29
N THR A 414 -30.55 25.73 -3.62
CA THR A 414 -29.82 25.21 -2.46
C THR A 414 -28.38 24.85 -2.82
N ALA A 415 -28.15 24.24 -3.98
CA ALA A 415 -26.81 23.93 -4.46
C ALA A 415 -25.97 25.20 -4.69
N LEU A 416 -26.54 26.24 -5.32
CA LEU A 416 -25.84 27.51 -5.50
C LEU A 416 -25.49 28.15 -4.14
N PHE A 417 -26.42 28.13 -3.18
CA PHE A 417 -26.18 28.62 -1.83
C PHE A 417 -24.98 27.91 -1.18
N TYR A 418 -24.97 26.57 -1.13
CA TYR A 418 -23.89 25.84 -0.48
C TYR A 418 -22.56 25.91 -1.23
N LYS A 419 -22.55 26.06 -2.55
CA LYS A 419 -21.32 26.35 -3.31
C LYS A 419 -20.71 27.68 -2.89
N SER A 420 -21.52 28.76 -2.86
CA SER A 420 -21.06 30.07 -2.42
C SER A 420 -20.63 30.06 -0.95
N MET A 421 -21.37 29.38 -0.07
CA MET A 421 -20.97 29.21 1.33
C MET A 421 -19.67 28.40 1.49
N SER A 422 -19.43 27.40 0.66
CA SER A 422 -18.16 26.64 0.66
C SER A 422 -16.98 27.56 0.31
N LYS A 423 -17.13 28.40 -0.72
CA LYS A 423 -16.13 29.41 -1.07
C LYS A 423 -15.93 30.42 0.06
N ILE A 424 -17.00 30.98 0.62
CA ILE A 424 -16.91 31.92 1.75
C ILE A 424 -16.21 31.26 2.95
N PHE A 425 -16.49 29.99 3.24
CA PHE A 425 -15.87 29.28 4.34
C PHE A 425 -14.34 29.21 4.16
N VAL A 426 -13.89 28.70 3.01
CA VAL A 426 -12.47 28.49 2.76
C VAL A 426 -11.71 29.82 2.65
N TYR A 427 -12.25 30.82 1.95
CA TYR A 427 -11.65 32.16 1.88
C TYR A 427 -11.72 32.91 3.22
N GLY A 428 -12.75 32.63 4.02
CA GLY A 428 -12.95 33.21 5.34
C GLY A 428 -11.80 32.91 6.31
N MET A 429 -11.09 31.80 6.11
CA MET A 429 -9.90 31.42 6.88
C MET A 429 -8.76 32.44 6.75
N ALA A 430 -8.74 33.25 5.68
CA ALA A 430 -7.73 34.29 5.47
C ALA A 430 -8.12 35.68 6.02
N ILE A 431 -9.31 35.83 6.63
CA ILE A 431 -9.80 37.13 7.11
C ILE A 431 -8.85 37.75 8.14
N GLU A 432 -8.36 36.96 9.10
CA GLU A 432 -7.49 37.47 10.16
C GLU A 432 -6.14 37.90 9.60
N LYS A 433 -5.54 37.05 8.75
CA LYS A 433 -4.27 37.32 8.07
C LYS A 433 -4.30 38.63 7.28
N HIS A 434 -5.41 38.94 6.60
CA HIS A 434 -5.55 40.15 5.78
C HIS A 434 -6.28 41.31 6.46
N SER A 435 -6.61 41.21 7.75
CA SER A 435 -7.33 42.23 8.52
C SER A 435 -8.67 42.62 7.89
N LEU A 436 -9.46 41.64 7.46
CA LEU A 436 -10.73 41.80 6.75
C LEU A 436 -11.96 41.67 7.69
N ASN A 437 -11.84 42.11 8.95
CA ASN A 437 -12.84 41.89 10.01
C ASN A 437 -14.26 42.38 9.70
N LYS A 438 -14.46 43.27 8.72
CA LYS A 438 -15.79 43.63 8.23
C LYS A 438 -16.57 42.42 7.70
N PHE A 439 -15.89 41.47 7.06
CA PHE A 439 -16.51 40.27 6.47
C PHE A 439 -17.01 39.30 7.53
N LYS A 440 -16.36 39.23 8.70
CA LYS A 440 -16.84 38.47 9.86
C LYS A 440 -18.28 38.86 10.23
N LYS A 441 -18.59 40.16 10.26
CA LYS A 441 -19.95 40.66 10.52
C LYS A 441 -20.92 40.34 9.38
N LEU A 442 -20.52 40.55 8.13
CA LEU A 442 -21.36 40.26 6.96
C LEU A 442 -21.73 38.77 6.86
N ILE A 443 -20.77 37.89 7.12
CA ILE A 443 -20.98 36.44 7.16
C ILE A 443 -21.96 36.07 8.28
N LEU A 444 -21.79 36.63 9.49
CA LEU A 444 -22.71 36.38 10.60
C LEU A 444 -24.14 36.80 10.27
N VAL A 445 -24.34 37.98 9.67
CA VAL A 445 -25.66 38.44 9.22
C VAL A 445 -26.25 37.46 8.19
N THR A 446 -25.45 37.08 7.19
CA THR A 446 -25.85 36.14 6.14
C THR A 446 -26.29 34.78 6.69
N LEU A 447 -25.56 34.24 7.68
CA LEU A 447 -25.90 32.98 8.34
C LEU A 447 -27.23 33.09 9.12
N ASN A 448 -27.44 34.19 9.84
CA ASN A 448 -28.64 34.41 10.64
C ASN A 448 -29.91 34.60 9.78
N GLU A 449 -29.78 35.26 8.63
CA GLU A 449 -30.89 35.51 7.71
C GLU A 449 -31.28 34.26 6.90
N CYS A 450 -30.40 33.26 6.82
CA CYS A 450 -30.66 32.05 6.06
C CYS A 450 -31.44 30.99 6.87
N THR A 451 -32.72 30.80 6.53
CA THR A 451 -33.54 29.75 7.14
C THR A 451 -33.02 28.33 6.91
N ALA A 452 -32.26 28.08 5.83
CA ALA A 452 -31.62 26.79 5.57
C ALA A 452 -30.46 26.50 6.55
N CYS A 453 -29.75 27.53 7.01
CA CYS A 453 -28.73 27.44 8.05
C CYS A 453 -29.34 27.19 9.44
N ASN A 454 -30.53 27.73 9.71
CA ASN A 454 -31.21 27.64 11.00
C ASN A 454 -32.13 26.40 11.16
N LYS A 455 -32.49 25.71 10.06
CA LYS A 455 -33.32 24.50 10.07
C LYS A 455 -32.55 23.17 10.23
N GLY A 456 -31.21 23.22 10.30
CA GLY A 456 -30.34 22.05 10.53
C GLY A 456 -30.36 21.51 11.97
N GLY A 457 -31.54 21.45 12.59
CA GLY A 457 -31.73 20.95 13.94
C GLY A 457 -31.52 19.44 14.03
N HIS A 458 -30.58 19.05 14.89
CA HIS A 458 -30.58 17.83 15.72
C HIS A 458 -30.01 16.50 15.22
N GLN A 459 -29.45 16.35 14.01
CA GLN A 459 -29.00 15.00 13.59
C GLN A 459 -27.56 14.84 13.07
N TYR A 460 -26.77 15.90 12.86
CA TYR A 460 -25.39 15.74 12.39
C TYR A 460 -24.42 16.67 13.14
N GLU A 461 -23.36 16.10 13.70
CA GLU A 461 -22.21 16.86 14.19
C GLU A 461 -21.57 17.61 13.00
N ASN A 462 -21.27 18.91 13.16
CA ASN A 462 -20.65 19.82 12.16
C ASN A 462 -21.58 20.33 11.03
N ASN A 463 -22.69 21.00 11.37
CA ASN A 463 -23.47 21.74 10.37
C ASN A 463 -22.70 23.01 9.88
N THR A 464 -23.17 23.66 8.81
CA THR A 464 -22.52 24.85 8.24
C THR A 464 -22.28 25.93 9.30
N CYS A 465 -23.27 26.27 10.13
CA CYS A 465 -23.13 27.28 11.17
C CYS A 465 -22.06 26.91 12.21
N ASP A 466 -22.03 25.65 12.65
CA ASP A 466 -21.05 25.15 13.61
C ASP A 466 -19.63 25.33 13.08
N LEU A 467 -19.39 25.01 11.80
CA LEU A 467 -18.09 25.17 11.16
C LEU A 467 -17.68 26.65 11.09
N PHE A 468 -18.58 27.53 10.69
CA PHE A 468 -18.30 28.97 10.65
C PHE A 468 -18.03 29.55 12.05
N ASN A 469 -18.83 29.18 13.05
CA ASN A 469 -18.65 29.60 14.43
C ASN A 469 -17.31 29.13 15.00
N LYS A 470 -16.94 27.88 14.72
CA LYS A 470 -15.71 27.27 15.22
C LYS A 470 -14.46 27.89 14.60
N TYR A 471 -14.46 28.19 13.30
CA TYR A 471 -13.25 28.51 12.56
C TYR A 471 -13.14 29.98 12.10
N ILE A 472 -14.24 30.66 11.79
CA ILE A 472 -14.20 32.00 11.17
C ILE A 472 -14.72 33.07 12.14
N LEU A 473 -15.85 32.81 12.79
CA LEU A 473 -16.54 33.77 13.66
C LEU A 473 -16.03 33.73 15.10
N LYS A 474 -14.92 33.03 15.35
CA LYS A 474 -14.27 33.01 16.67
C LYS A 474 -13.99 34.44 17.13
N ASN A 475 -14.44 34.76 18.34
CA ASN A 475 -14.25 36.06 19.01
C ASN A 475 -15.02 37.25 18.41
N ILE A 476 -16.12 37.01 17.70
CA ILE A 476 -17.20 38.00 17.52
C ILE A 476 -18.18 37.83 18.68
#